data_AF-A0A5E4MEW3-F1
#
_entry.id   AF-A0A5E4MEW3-F1
#
_cell.length_a   1.000
_cell.length_b   1.000
_cell.length_c   1.000
_cell.angle_alpha   90.00
_cell.angle_beta   90.00
_cell.angle_gamma   90.00
#
_symmetry.space_group_name_H-M   'P 1'
#
loop_
_entity.id
_entity.type
_entity.pdbx_description
1 polymer ?
#
loop_
_entity_poly.entity_id
_entity_poly.type
_entity_poly.pdbx_seq_one_letter_code
_entity_poly.pdbx_strand_id
1 'polypeptide(L)'
;QCLPTPVLKTNMIFYKKQLWTDNKTIRDIRQKTTYCYIWHKALGEHRSNEVASIVDKYIEDNLTNSIEHLITYSDTCSDQNINVALMCMLAVKLIHH
;
A
#
# COMPACT_ATOMS: atom_id res chain seq x y z
N GLN A 1 -7.53 -6.11 -4.79
CA GLN A 1 -8.49 -6.56 -5.84
C GLN A 1 -8.40 -5.55 -6.97
N CYS A 2 -8.03 -5.98 -8.18
CA CYS A 2 -7.83 -5.04 -9.28
C CYS A 2 -9.15 -4.70 -9.97
N LEU A 3 -9.39 -3.40 -10.17
CA LEU A 3 -10.58 -2.84 -10.77
C LEU A 3 -10.23 -2.16 -12.10
N PRO A 4 -11.03 -2.36 -13.16
CA PRO A 4 -10.86 -1.63 -14.40
C PRO A 4 -11.37 -0.18 -14.27
N THR A 5 -10.51 0.79 -14.58
CA THR A 5 -10.75 2.23 -14.39
C THR A 5 -10.49 2.99 -15.69
N PRO A 6 -11.32 3.97 -16.07
CA PRO A 6 -12.59 4.34 -15.44
C PRO A 6 -13.69 3.32 -15.72
N VAL A 7 -14.71 3.30 -14.85
CA VAL A 7 -15.93 2.53 -15.07
C VAL A 7 -16.69 3.15 -16.23
N LEU A 8 -16.67 2.49 -17.38
CA LEU A 8 -17.40 2.90 -18.57
C LEU A 8 -18.52 1.90 -18.84
N LYS A 9 -19.74 2.42 -18.98
CA LYS A 9 -20.94 1.62 -19.30
C LYS A 9 -21.30 1.64 -20.78
N THR A 10 -20.48 2.29 -21.61
CA THR A 10 -20.74 2.48 -23.04
C THR A 10 -19.92 1.52 -23.89
N ASN A 11 -20.44 1.23 -25.09
CA ASN A 11 -19.83 0.29 -26.04
C ASN A 11 -18.43 0.74 -26.52
N MET A 12 -18.04 2.00 -26.27
CA MET A 12 -16.70 2.53 -26.54
C MET A 12 -15.58 1.76 -25.81
N ILE A 13 -15.92 1.06 -24.72
CA ILE A 13 -15.00 0.21 -23.97
C ILE A 13 -14.40 -0.91 -24.83
N PHE A 14 -15.11 -1.39 -25.86
CA PHE A 14 -14.61 -2.43 -26.77
C PHE A 14 -13.39 -1.96 -27.58
N TYR A 15 -13.32 -0.65 -27.86
CA TYR A 15 -12.25 -0.04 -28.66
C TYR A 15 -11.16 0.61 -27.81
N LYS A 16 -11.29 0.59 -26.47
CA LYS A 16 -10.36 1.26 -25.55
C LYS A 16 -9.85 0.31 -24.48
N LYS A 17 -8.55 0.34 -24.21
CA LYS A 17 -7.96 -0.43 -23.11
C LYS A 17 -8.23 0.24 -21.77
N GLN A 18 -8.88 -0.46 -20.85
CA GLN A 18 -9.07 0.03 -19.48
C GLN A 18 -7.78 -0.07 -18.69
N LEU A 19 -7.58 0.89 -17.78
CA LEU A 19 -6.46 0.88 -16.86
C LEU A 19 -6.81 -0.01 -15.68
N TRP A 20 -5.98 -1.01 -15.40
CA TRP A 20 -6.14 -1.84 -14.22
C TRP A 20 -5.55 -1.13 -13.01
N THR A 21 -6.41 -0.73 -12.08
CA THR A 21 -6.01 -0.11 -10.83
C THR A 21 -6.21 -1.08 -9.67
N ASP A 22 -5.28 -1.13 -8.74
CA ASP A 22 -5.48 -1.79 -7.46
C ASP A 22 -5.60 -0.74 -6.36
N ASN A 23 -6.25 -1.10 -5.26
CA ASN A 23 -6.43 -0.22 -4.11
C ASN A 23 -5.99 -0.96 -2.85
N LYS A 24 -5.08 -0.35 -2.10
CA LYS A 24 -4.61 -0.84 -0.81
C LYS A 24 -4.98 0.19 0.25
N THR A 25 -5.51 -0.28 1.37
CA THR A 25 -6.09 0.60 2.38
C THR A 25 -5.43 0.39 3.73
N ILE A 26 -5.05 1.49 4.38
CA ILE A 26 -4.65 1.49 5.80
C ILE A 26 -5.80 2.08 6.61
N ARG A 27 -6.21 1.36 7.66
CA ARG A 27 -7.24 1.79 8.59
C ARG A 27 -6.61 2.15 9.93
N ASP A 28 -6.69 3.42 10.31
CA ASP A 28 -6.43 3.82 11.69
C ASP A 28 -7.69 3.52 12.53
N ILE A 29 -7.54 2.60 13.48
CA ILE A 29 -8.62 2.19 14.37
C ILE A 29 -8.87 3.26 15.45
N ARG A 30 -7.82 3.94 15.91
CA ARG A 30 -7.89 4.96 16.97
C ARG A 30 -8.58 6.22 16.47
N GLN A 31 -8.12 6.75 15.33
CA GLN A 31 -8.70 7.95 14.73
C GLN A 31 -9.96 7.66 13.89
N LYS A 32 -10.23 6.38 13.60
CA LYS A 32 -11.30 5.93 12.69
C LYS A 32 -11.15 6.46 11.27
N THR A 33 -9.95 6.89 10.88
CA THR A 33 -9.63 7.38 9.53
C THR A 33 -9.17 6.23 8.64
N THR A 34 -9.48 6.33 7.35
CA THR A 34 -9.10 5.31 6.35
C THR A 34 -8.34 5.99 5.22
N TYR A 35 -7.17 5.46 4.90
CA TYR A 35 -6.29 5.98 3.87
C TYR A 35 -6.30 5.00 2.69
N CYS A 36 -6.58 5.51 1.49
CA CYS A 36 -6.65 4.70 0.27
C CYS A 36 -5.46 5.04 -0.63
N TYR A 37 -4.69 4.02 -0.98
CA TYR A 37 -3.54 4.12 -1.87
C TYR A 37 -3.88 3.40 -3.18
N ILE A 38 -4.11 4.19 -4.23
CA ILE A 38 -4.51 3.72 -5.57
C ILE A 38 -3.33 3.81 -6.51
N TRP A 39 -3.19 2.80 -7.35
CA TRP A 39 -2.03 2.58 -8.21
C TRP A 39 -2.49 1.80 -9.44
N HIS A 40 -1.81 2.03 -10.56
CA HIS A 40 -2.17 1.40 -11.82
C HIS A 40 -1.10 0.42 -12.31
N LYS A 41 -1.52 -0.75 -12.80
CA LYS A 41 -0.62 -1.84 -13.24
C LYS A 41 0.30 -1.49 -14.40
N ALA A 42 0.06 -0.38 -15.10
CA ALA A 42 0.98 0.05 -16.15
C ALA A 42 2.37 0.46 -15.61
N LEU A 43 2.54 0.63 -14.29
CA LEU A 43 3.84 0.96 -13.67
C LEU A 43 4.70 -0.28 -13.37
N GLY A 44 4.18 -1.51 -13.51
CA GLY A 44 4.94 -2.74 -13.32
C GLY A 44 4.23 -3.82 -12.48
N GLU A 45 4.91 -4.95 -12.30
CA GLU A 45 4.45 -6.01 -11.39
C GLU A 45 4.64 -5.61 -9.93
N HIS A 46 3.71 -6.07 -9.12
CA HIS A 46 3.37 -5.44 -7.86
C HIS A 46 3.44 -6.47 -6.73
N ARG A 47 4.36 -6.24 -5.79
CA ARG A 47 4.77 -7.20 -4.75
C ARG A 47 5.00 -6.49 -3.41
N SER A 48 5.65 -7.16 -2.47
CA SER A 48 5.92 -6.72 -1.10
C SER A 48 6.55 -5.32 -0.95
N ASN A 49 7.34 -4.84 -1.91
CA ASN A 49 7.99 -3.52 -1.84
C ASN A 49 7.00 -2.34 -1.84
N GLU A 50 5.86 -2.49 -2.50
CA GLU A 50 4.83 -1.44 -2.56
C GLU A 50 4.08 -1.34 -1.24
N VAL A 51 3.82 -2.48 -0.61
CA VAL A 51 3.28 -2.51 0.76
C VAL A 51 4.24 -1.82 1.72
N ALA A 52 5.56 -2.08 1.58
CA ALA A 52 6.57 -1.39 2.38
C ALA A 52 6.55 0.13 2.14
N SER A 53 6.51 0.58 0.88
CA SER A 53 6.48 2.01 0.53
C SER A 53 5.20 2.71 1.02
N ILE A 54 4.05 2.04 0.96
CA ILE A 54 2.79 2.56 1.48
C ILE A 54 2.85 2.72 3.00
N VAL A 55 3.37 1.71 3.71
CA VAL A 55 3.54 1.79 5.17
C VAL A 55 4.55 2.88 5.54
N ASP A 56 5.64 2.98 4.79
CA ASP A 56 6.66 4.01 4.99
C ASP A 56 6.10 5.43 4.86
N LYS A 57 5.38 5.67 3.76
CA LYS A 57 4.67 6.92 3.52
C LYS A 57 3.64 7.21 4.61
N TYR A 58 2.89 6.19 5.04
CA TYR A 58 1.92 6.35 6.13
C TYR A 58 2.61 6.77 7.43
N ILE A 59 3.77 6.18 7.75
CA ILE A 59 4.57 6.53 8.92
C ILE A 59 5.03 7.98 8.83
N GLU A 60 5.60 8.41 7.71
CA GLU A 60 6.08 9.80 7.54
C GLU A 60 4.94 10.83 7.64
N ASP A 61 3.81 10.52 7.00
CA ASP A 61 2.70 11.47 6.91
C ASP A 61 1.90 11.57 8.23
N ASN A 62 1.84 10.50 9.03
CA ASN A 62 0.87 10.38 10.13
C ASN A 62 1.47 10.10 11.51
N LEU A 63 2.68 9.54 11.60
CA LEU A 63 3.31 9.23 12.89
C LEU A 63 4.22 10.40 13.29
N THR A 64 4.01 10.91 14.51
CA THR A 64 4.80 12.02 15.06
C THR A 64 6.16 11.51 15.54
N ASN A 65 7.21 12.35 15.48
CA ASN A 65 8.56 12.05 15.97
C ASN A 65 8.65 11.68 17.48
N SER A 66 7.54 11.71 18.21
CA SER A 66 7.45 11.33 19.62
C SER A 66 7.27 9.83 19.86
N ILE A 67 7.23 9.01 18.80
CA ILE A 67 6.99 7.57 18.92
C ILE A 67 8.32 6.85 19.04
N GLU A 68 8.59 6.32 20.23
CA GLU A 68 9.82 5.61 20.58
C GLU A 68 9.77 4.11 20.20
N HIS A 69 8.56 3.54 20.18
CA HIS A 69 8.36 2.11 19.96
C HIS A 69 7.26 1.86 18.93
N LEU A 70 7.63 1.14 17.87
CA LEU A 70 6.70 0.65 16.85
C LEU A 70 6.67 -0.88 16.91
N ILE A 71 5.49 -1.44 17.18
CA ILE A 71 5.28 -2.89 17.21
C ILE A 71 4.48 -3.30 15.98
N THR A 72 5.02 -4.21 15.19
CA THR A 72 4.40 -4.70 13.95
C THR A 72 4.06 -6.17 14.03
N TYR A 73 2.89 -6.54 13.52
CA TYR A 73 2.42 -7.92 13.42
C TYR A 73 2.03 -8.22 11.98
N SER A 74 2.24 -9.45 11.52
CA SER A 74 1.79 -9.93 10.21
C SER A 74 1.42 -11.39 10.31
N ASP A 75 0.27 -11.75 9.77
CA ASP A 75 -0.03 -13.11 9.37
C ASP A 75 0.61 -13.34 8.00
N THR A 76 1.20 -14.51 7.79
CA THR A 76 2.01 -14.86 6.61
C THR A 76 1.17 -15.08 5.34
N CYS A 77 0.15 -14.27 5.11
CA CYS A 77 -0.73 -14.35 3.94
C CYS A 77 0.05 -14.07 2.65
N SER A 78 -0.28 -14.74 1.54
CA SER A 78 0.49 -14.74 0.28
C SER A 78 0.79 -13.35 -0.32
N ASP A 79 -0.13 -12.39 -0.19
CA ASP A 79 0.03 -11.00 -0.63
C ASP A 79 0.68 -10.09 0.44
N GLN A 80 0.86 -10.62 1.65
CA GLN A 80 1.61 -10.08 2.80
C GLN A 80 2.87 -10.93 3.07
N ASN A 81 3.24 -11.78 2.11
CA ASN A 81 4.11 -12.92 2.35
C ASN A 81 5.55 -12.46 2.46
N ILE A 82 6.10 -12.73 3.65
CA ILE A 82 7.49 -12.50 4.02
C ILE A 82 7.87 -11.04 3.82
N ASN A 83 7.37 -10.29 4.80
CA ASN A 83 7.75 -9.00 5.33
C ASN A 83 9.27 -8.67 5.36
N VAL A 84 10.17 -9.37 4.69
CA VAL A 84 11.60 -8.99 4.66
C VAL A 84 11.77 -7.58 4.12
N ALA A 85 11.09 -7.22 3.03
CA ALA A 85 11.16 -5.84 2.51
C ALA A 85 10.66 -4.80 3.52
N LEU A 86 9.53 -5.07 4.18
CA LEU A 86 8.96 -4.19 5.21
C LEU A 86 9.86 -4.11 6.46
N MET A 87 10.31 -5.26 6.96
CA MET A 87 11.16 -5.37 8.15
C MET A 87 12.54 -4.78 7.89
N CYS A 88 13.13 -4.98 6.70
CA CYS A 88 14.37 -4.32 6.30
C CYS A 88 14.17 -2.81 6.22
N MET A 89 13.09 -2.33 5.61
CA MET A 89 12.77 -0.90 5.58
C MET A 89 12.67 -0.32 7.00
N LEU A 90 11.89 -0.96 7.87
CA LEU A 90 11.72 -0.53 9.27
C LEU A 90 13.03 -0.58 10.06
N ALA A 91 13.82 -1.64 9.89
CA ALA A 91 15.12 -1.76 10.56
C ALA A 91 16.09 -0.66 10.11
N VAL A 92 16.18 -0.38 8.81
CA VAL A 92 17.01 0.70 8.28
C VAL A 92 16.52 2.06 8.80
N LYS A 93 15.21 2.29 8.85
CA LYS A 93 14.65 3.52 9.39
C LYS A 93 14.96 3.72 10.88
N LEU A 94 14.91 2.66 11.68
CA LEU A 94 15.26 2.71 13.11
C LEU A 94 16.75 2.96 13.36
N ILE A 95 17.64 2.57 12.43
CA ILE A 95 19.09 2.79 12.55
C ILE A 95 19.47 4.24 12.16
N HIS A 96 18.75 4.84 11.21
CA HIS A 96 19.05 6.18 10.69
C HIS A 96 18.34 7.33 11.42
N HIS A 97 17.46 7.02 12.38
CA HIS A 97 16.69 7.98 13.15
C HIS A 97 17.15 8.04 14.61
#